data_AF-A0A412PH68-F1
#
_entry.id   AF-A0A412PH68-F1
#
_cell.length_a   1.000
_cell.length_b   1.000
_cell.length_c   1.000
_cell.angle_alpha   90.00
_cell.angle_beta   90.00
_cell.angle_gamma   90.00
#
_symmetry.space_group_name_H-M   'P 1'
#
loop_
_entity.id
_entity.type
_entity.pdbx_description
1 polymer ?
#
loop_
_entity_poly.entity_id
_entity_poly.type
_entity_poly.pdbx_seq_one_letter_code
_entity_poly.pdbx_strand_id
1 'polypeptide(L)'
;MYYICHNVLHNINTTRVAIYKDIYNMCKKNNNINAKTIKSISERNKISLNYVKDEVEGMLYSAYSVISGGDCKLSDKGFTDIDILLNENEEQFFEIPITINLLNEYVEFIINNVDIMSDYIRSSLINNSWSRNKTKQRYRKKISSEFQTRELFNRLIAIIENININDCDFNPNSLVDNIIKYGNYRKLYDDYKAWINFRGCYFSITLEKYLPVYQELFNKCVKSVEWGGNTVHGDYIKKICMNFGYDFDKFLTDALNDGMIREINNGSYSITGHANSIKESIANKYSNYRISLILKLFCGKPILLIGQNSLYDKLVSKEIVKDSKPISNYWVEYTGNSLIKEKILSIIKSFGYHFKEV
;
A
#
# COMPACT_ATOMS: atom_id res chain seq x y z
N MET A 1 9.98 15.39 3.93
CA MET A 1 9.43 14.04 4.08
C MET A 1 8.15 13.93 3.27
N TYR A 2 8.09 13.01 2.31
CA TYR A 2 6.93 12.79 1.45
C TYR A 2 6.32 11.42 1.77
N TYR A 3 5.04 11.30 2.05
CA TYR A 3 4.33 10.04 1.97
C TYR A 3 2.95 10.21 1.41
N ILE A 4 2.44 9.13 0.81
CA ILE A 4 1.08 9.01 0.36
C ILE A 4 0.46 7.75 0.90
N CYS A 5 -0.49 7.90 1.81
CA CYS A 5 -1.32 6.78 2.18
C CYS A 5 -2.29 6.49 1.04
N HIS A 6 -2.08 5.35 0.40
CA HIS A 6 -3.00 4.78 -0.54
C HIS A 6 -3.60 3.55 0.12
N ASN A 7 -4.88 3.27 -0.15
CA ASN A 7 -5.38 1.91 -0.04
C ASN A 7 -4.78 1.10 -1.18
N VAL A 8 -3.48 0.81 -1.06
CA VAL A 8 -2.79 0.08 -2.10
C VAL A 8 -3.22 -1.38 -2.00
N LEU A 9 -3.89 -1.84 -3.05
CA LEU A 9 -3.70 -3.23 -3.43
C LEU A 9 -2.25 -3.39 -3.87
N HIS A 10 -1.31 -3.53 -2.93
CA HIS A 10 -0.10 -4.19 -3.35
C HIS A 10 -0.50 -5.61 -3.64
N ASN A 11 -0.03 -6.13 -4.77
CA ASN A 11 -0.19 -7.51 -5.21
C ASN A 11 0.64 -8.43 -4.29
N ILE A 12 0.64 -8.19 -2.97
CA ILE A 12 1.22 -9.07 -1.98
C ILE A 12 0.21 -10.20 -1.88
N ASN A 13 0.52 -11.27 -2.60
CA ASN A 13 -0.24 -12.46 -2.38
C ASN A 13 0.11 -13.04 -1.01
N THR A 14 -0.84 -13.71 -0.39
CA THR A 14 -0.66 -14.48 0.84
C THR A 14 0.62 -15.34 0.84
N THR A 15 1.00 -15.92 -0.30
CA THR A 15 2.23 -16.68 -0.49
C THR A 15 3.48 -15.83 -0.29
N ARG A 16 3.50 -14.59 -0.80
CA ARG A 16 4.50 -13.58 -0.46
C ARG A 16 4.49 -13.27 1.03
N VAL A 17 3.33 -13.18 1.68
CA VAL A 17 3.28 -12.92 3.12
C VAL A 17 3.89 -14.05 3.92
N ALA A 18 3.66 -15.31 3.55
CA ALA A 18 4.33 -16.45 4.18
C ALA A 18 5.86 -16.40 3.99
N ILE A 19 6.31 -16.13 2.76
CA ILE A 19 7.73 -15.93 2.44
C ILE A 19 8.31 -14.77 3.27
N TYR A 20 7.62 -13.62 3.30
CA TYR A 20 8.06 -12.41 4.00
C TYR A 20 8.06 -12.61 5.51
N LYS A 21 7.11 -13.36 6.07
CA LYS A 21 7.08 -13.75 7.49
C LYS A 21 8.33 -14.51 7.88
N ASP A 22 8.69 -15.52 7.08
CA ASP A 22 9.88 -16.32 7.34
C ASP A 22 11.16 -15.51 7.15
N ILE A 23 11.26 -14.70 6.08
CA ILE A 23 12.39 -13.79 5.84
C ILE A 23 12.55 -12.83 7.02
N TYR A 24 11.46 -12.22 7.48
CA TYR A 24 11.43 -11.30 8.62
C TYR A 24 11.93 -11.95 9.91
N ASN A 25 11.37 -13.11 10.26
CA ASN A 25 11.76 -13.86 11.46
C ASN A 25 13.23 -14.30 11.40
N MET A 26 13.75 -14.60 10.21
CA MET A 26 15.16 -14.98 10.03
C MET A 26 16.10 -13.77 10.09
N CYS A 27 15.76 -12.66 9.42
CA CYS A 27 16.57 -11.45 9.41
C CYS A 27 16.62 -10.79 10.79
N LYS A 28 15.55 -10.89 11.61
CA LYS A 28 15.56 -10.47 13.02
C LYS A 28 16.64 -11.16 13.86
N LYS A 29 17.10 -12.35 13.44
CA LYS A 29 18.17 -13.12 14.10
C LYS A 29 19.55 -12.89 13.45
N ASN A 30 19.76 -11.75 12.78
CA ASN A 30 20.99 -11.36 12.08
C ASN A 30 21.40 -12.22 10.87
N ASN A 31 20.47 -12.93 10.24
CA ASN A 31 20.79 -13.72 9.05
C ASN A 31 20.56 -12.96 7.73
N ASN A 32 21.45 -13.21 6.76
CA ASN A 32 21.31 -12.77 5.37
C ASN A 32 20.31 -13.66 4.62
N ILE A 33 19.65 -13.09 3.62
CA ILE A 33 18.82 -13.84 2.67
C ILE A 33 19.74 -14.51 1.65
N ASN A 34 20.01 -15.81 1.84
CA ASN A 34 20.91 -16.60 1.00
C ASN A 34 20.23 -17.85 0.41
N ALA A 35 20.90 -18.56 -0.49
CA ALA A 35 20.34 -19.73 -1.18
C ALA A 35 19.83 -20.83 -0.23
N LYS A 36 20.53 -21.07 0.88
CA LYS A 36 20.10 -22.04 1.91
C LYS A 36 18.80 -21.60 2.59
N THR A 37 18.69 -20.31 2.89
CA THR A 37 17.49 -19.69 3.46
C THR A 37 16.30 -19.80 2.51
N ILE A 38 16.50 -19.43 1.23
CA ILE A 38 15.48 -19.52 0.18
C ILE A 38 14.94 -20.96 0.05
N LYS A 39 15.85 -21.96 0.05
CA LYS A 39 15.47 -23.37 0.00
C LYS A 39 14.65 -23.80 1.22
N SER A 40 15.05 -23.40 2.42
CA SER A 40 14.30 -23.72 3.65
C SER A 40 12.89 -23.12 3.68
N ILE A 41 12.73 -21.88 3.19
CA ILE A 41 11.42 -21.21 3.09
C ILE A 41 10.52 -21.94 2.11
N SER A 42 11.06 -22.34 0.95
CA SER A 42 10.36 -23.12 -0.07
C SER A 42 9.83 -24.44 0.52
N GLU A 43 10.67 -25.22 1.19
CA GLU A 43 10.30 -26.50 1.78
C GLU A 43 9.26 -26.34 2.91
N ARG A 44 9.44 -25.36 3.81
CA ARG A 44 8.54 -25.13 4.96
C ARG A 44 7.13 -24.76 4.54
N ASN A 45 7.02 -23.86 3.56
CA ASN A 45 5.72 -23.34 3.13
C ASN A 45 5.11 -24.16 1.98
N LYS A 46 5.81 -25.19 1.49
CA LYS A 46 5.43 -25.98 0.30
C LYS A 46 5.19 -25.08 -0.92
N ILE A 47 6.12 -24.15 -1.15
CA ILE A 47 6.10 -23.20 -2.27
C ILE A 47 7.26 -23.54 -3.20
N SER A 48 7.06 -23.46 -4.52
CA SER A 48 8.13 -23.68 -5.50
C SER A 48 9.39 -22.85 -5.20
N LEU A 49 10.55 -23.51 -5.26
CA LEU A 49 11.86 -22.86 -5.03
C LEU A 49 12.08 -21.68 -5.96
N ASN A 50 11.67 -21.80 -7.22
CA ASN A 50 11.81 -20.73 -8.21
C ASN A 50 10.94 -19.54 -7.83
N TYR A 51 9.73 -19.78 -7.35
CA TYR A 51 8.85 -18.71 -6.90
C TYR A 51 9.44 -17.95 -5.68
N VAL A 52 10.00 -18.66 -4.69
CA VAL A 52 10.66 -18.00 -3.54
C VAL A 52 11.87 -17.16 -4.00
N LYS A 53 12.65 -17.64 -4.97
CA LYS A 53 13.76 -16.86 -5.56
C LYS A 53 13.24 -15.59 -6.24
N ASP A 54 12.23 -15.73 -7.10
CA ASP A 54 11.61 -14.62 -7.82
C ASP A 54 11.04 -13.58 -6.83
N GLU A 55 10.50 -14.02 -5.69
CA GLU A 55 10.00 -13.12 -4.66
C GLU A 55 11.10 -12.40 -3.89
N VAL A 56 12.21 -13.08 -3.55
CA VAL A 56 13.37 -12.43 -2.93
C VAL A 56 13.99 -11.40 -3.88
N GLU A 57 14.05 -11.71 -5.17
CA GLU A 57 14.47 -10.77 -6.21
C GLU A 57 13.46 -9.59 -6.31
N GLY A 58 12.17 -9.90 -6.27
CA GLY A 58 11.09 -8.91 -6.19
C GLY A 58 11.17 -7.98 -4.99
N MET A 59 11.65 -8.47 -3.83
CA MET A 59 11.86 -7.65 -2.63
C MET A 59 12.99 -6.63 -2.81
N LEU A 60 14.04 -6.99 -3.56
CA LEU A 60 15.08 -6.03 -3.95
C LEU A 60 14.48 -4.95 -4.86
N TYR A 61 13.48 -5.31 -5.66
CA TYR A 61 12.80 -4.38 -6.55
C TYR A 61 11.86 -3.42 -5.84
N SER A 62 11.17 -3.87 -4.78
CA SER A 62 10.27 -3.06 -3.96
C SER A 62 10.94 -2.34 -2.79
N ALA A 63 12.28 -2.44 -2.70
CA ALA A 63 13.10 -1.93 -1.60
C ALA A 63 12.72 -2.52 -0.22
N TYR A 64 12.15 -3.73 -0.19
CA TYR A 64 11.94 -4.49 1.03
C TYR A 64 13.25 -5.14 1.49
N SER A 65 14.13 -5.45 0.54
CA SER A 65 15.49 -5.88 0.79
C SER A 65 16.49 -4.99 0.06
N VAL A 66 17.74 -5.01 0.54
CA VAL A 66 18.90 -4.30 -0.01
C VAL A 66 20.09 -5.24 -0.10
N ILE A 67 20.98 -4.99 -1.04
CA ILE A 67 22.29 -5.65 -1.10
C ILE A 67 23.29 -4.72 -0.41
N SER A 68 23.90 -5.19 0.67
CA SER A 68 24.92 -4.44 1.42
C SER A 68 26.11 -5.34 1.69
N GLY A 69 27.29 -4.95 1.20
CA GLY A 69 28.52 -5.74 1.36
C GLY A 69 28.49 -7.08 0.62
N GLY A 70 27.69 -7.20 -0.45
CA GLY A 70 27.51 -8.45 -1.21
C GLY A 70 26.40 -9.36 -0.67
N ASP A 71 25.82 -9.04 0.48
CA ASP A 71 24.75 -9.82 1.12
C ASP A 71 23.37 -9.17 0.93
N CYS A 72 22.36 -9.98 0.62
CA CYS A 72 20.96 -9.55 0.62
C CYS A 72 20.38 -9.57 2.04
N LYS A 73 19.80 -8.45 2.49
CA LYS A 73 19.19 -8.28 3.83
C LYS A 73 17.89 -7.49 3.71
N LEU A 74 17.01 -7.57 4.71
CA LEU A 74 15.87 -6.65 4.78
C LEU A 74 16.34 -5.20 5.01
N SER A 75 15.68 -4.25 4.35
CA SER A 75 15.84 -2.81 4.63
C SER A 75 15.04 -2.41 5.86
N ASP A 76 15.30 -1.22 6.43
CA ASP A 76 14.49 -0.67 7.53
C ASP A 76 13.00 -0.56 7.14
N LYS A 77 12.74 -0.18 5.89
CA LYS A 77 11.41 -0.17 5.29
C LYS A 77 10.82 -1.58 5.22
N GLY A 78 11.58 -2.56 4.75
CA GLY A 78 11.15 -3.96 4.69
C GLY A 78 10.81 -4.53 6.05
N PHE A 79 11.61 -4.24 7.08
CA PHE A 79 11.28 -4.61 8.46
C PHE A 79 9.97 -3.96 8.91
N THR A 80 9.82 -2.65 8.72
CA THR A 80 8.62 -1.91 9.13
C THR A 80 7.38 -2.44 8.41
N ASP A 81 7.40 -2.48 7.08
CA ASP A 81 6.25 -2.87 6.26
C ASP A 81 5.84 -4.33 6.51
N ILE A 82 6.80 -5.24 6.67
CA ILE A 82 6.49 -6.64 6.97
C ILE A 82 5.99 -6.79 8.41
N ASP A 83 6.57 -6.11 9.39
CA ASP A 83 6.11 -6.19 10.79
C ASP A 83 4.65 -5.77 10.92
N ILE A 84 4.27 -4.65 10.29
CA ILE A 84 2.87 -4.19 10.23
C ILE A 84 1.99 -5.24 9.56
N LEU A 85 2.42 -5.74 8.40
CA LEU A 85 1.68 -6.79 7.69
C LEU A 85 1.49 -8.03 8.56
N LEU A 86 2.45 -8.40 9.41
CA LEU A 86 2.36 -9.57 10.28
C LEU A 86 1.47 -9.33 11.51
N ASN A 87 1.55 -8.14 12.11
CA ASN A 87 0.85 -7.80 13.36
C ASN A 87 -0.62 -7.40 13.15
N GLU A 88 -1.01 -6.96 11.95
CA GLU A 88 -2.39 -6.51 11.67
C GLU A 88 -3.31 -7.59 11.05
N ASN A 89 -2.84 -8.83 10.90
CA ASN A 89 -3.57 -9.86 10.13
C ASN A 89 -4.92 -10.29 10.74
N GLU A 90 -5.13 -10.08 12.04
CA GLU A 90 -6.39 -10.45 12.71
C GLU A 90 -7.60 -9.67 12.20
N GLU A 91 -7.39 -8.40 11.90
CA GLU A 91 -8.49 -7.45 11.71
C GLU A 91 -8.82 -7.20 10.24
N GLN A 92 -7.92 -7.57 9.32
CA GLN A 92 -8.00 -7.28 7.89
C GLN A 92 -9.23 -7.88 7.17
N PHE A 93 -9.86 -8.91 7.74
CA PHE A 93 -11.02 -9.60 7.14
C PHE A 93 -12.34 -8.83 7.27
N PHE A 94 -12.40 -7.89 8.21
CA PHE A 94 -13.59 -7.10 8.52
C PHE A 94 -13.44 -5.65 8.07
N GLU A 95 -12.65 -5.43 7.03
CA GLU A 95 -12.30 -4.10 6.56
C GLU A 95 -12.87 -3.82 5.18
N ILE A 96 -13.24 -2.56 4.98
CA ILE A 96 -13.59 -2.01 3.68
C ILE A 96 -12.58 -0.87 3.40
N PRO A 97 -11.52 -1.14 2.62
CA PRO A 97 -10.61 -0.09 2.15
C PRO A 97 -11.29 0.76 1.08
N ILE A 98 -11.38 2.06 1.31
CA ILE A 98 -12.10 3.00 0.44
C ILE A 98 -11.16 4.11 -0.01
N THR A 99 -10.83 4.16 -1.30
CA THR A 99 -10.21 5.35 -1.90
C THR A 99 -11.33 6.28 -2.41
N ILE A 100 -11.28 7.53 -2.00
CA ILE A 100 -12.15 8.59 -2.52
C ILE A 100 -11.34 9.45 -3.49
N ASN A 101 -11.80 9.60 -4.73
CA ASN A 101 -11.30 10.62 -5.65
C ASN A 101 -12.35 11.72 -5.83
N LEU A 102 -11.96 12.98 -5.62
CA LEU A 102 -12.78 14.16 -5.84
C LEU A 102 -12.58 14.62 -7.29
N LEU A 103 -13.54 14.32 -8.16
CA LEU A 103 -13.48 14.71 -9.57
C LEU A 103 -14.48 15.84 -9.80
N ASN A 104 -14.21 16.73 -10.76
CA ASN A 104 -14.99 17.96 -10.97
C ASN A 104 -16.53 17.77 -11.04
N GLU A 105 -16.99 16.61 -11.50
CA GLU A 105 -18.42 16.33 -11.68
C GLU A 105 -19.03 15.41 -10.61
N TYR A 106 -18.21 14.63 -9.92
CA TYR A 106 -18.66 13.63 -8.96
C TYR A 106 -17.51 13.19 -8.05
N VAL A 107 -17.88 12.65 -6.89
CA VAL A 107 -16.97 11.93 -6.01
C VAL A 107 -16.98 10.45 -6.39
N GLU A 108 -15.81 9.89 -6.71
CA GLU A 108 -15.63 8.47 -7.00
C GLU A 108 -15.15 7.73 -5.76
N PHE A 109 -15.95 6.78 -5.29
CA PHE A 109 -15.58 5.83 -4.25
C PHE A 109 -15.10 4.54 -4.90
N ILE A 110 -13.92 4.08 -4.48
CA ILE A 110 -13.27 2.90 -5.00
C ILE A 110 -12.99 1.94 -3.84
N ILE A 111 -13.50 0.72 -3.95
CA ILE A 111 -13.13 -0.39 -3.08
C ILE A 111 -12.44 -1.43 -3.93
N ASN A 112 -11.31 -1.89 -3.46
CA ASN A 112 -10.53 -2.90 -4.12
C ASN A 112 -10.92 -4.28 -3.58
N ASN A 113 -11.29 -5.18 -4.48
CA ASN A 113 -11.68 -6.55 -4.15
C ASN A 113 -10.44 -7.39 -3.89
N VAL A 114 -10.22 -7.74 -2.63
CA VAL A 114 -9.15 -8.66 -2.21
C VAL A 114 -9.73 -10.03 -1.89
N ASP A 115 -8.90 -11.07 -2.00
CA ASP A 115 -9.36 -12.45 -1.79
C ASP A 115 -9.70 -12.72 -0.31
N ILE A 116 -9.13 -11.92 0.60
CA ILE A 116 -9.45 -11.95 2.04
C ILE A 116 -10.73 -11.18 2.43
N MET A 117 -11.37 -10.47 1.49
CA MET A 117 -12.63 -9.79 1.77
C MET A 117 -13.78 -10.80 1.81
N SER A 118 -14.58 -10.77 2.88
CA SER A 118 -15.64 -11.75 3.07
C SER A 118 -16.64 -11.78 1.90
N ASP A 119 -17.19 -12.96 1.61
CA ASP A 119 -18.24 -13.13 0.60
C ASP A 119 -19.47 -12.27 0.91
N TYR A 120 -19.76 -12.05 2.19
CA TYR A 120 -20.82 -11.16 2.63
C TYR A 120 -20.58 -9.71 2.20
N ILE A 121 -19.38 -9.15 2.43
CA ILE A 121 -19.05 -7.80 1.98
C ILE A 121 -19.15 -7.73 0.45
N ARG A 122 -18.54 -8.69 -0.27
CA ARG A 122 -18.58 -8.76 -1.74
C ARG A 122 -20.00 -8.77 -2.30
N SER A 123 -20.86 -9.60 -1.73
CA SER A 123 -22.28 -9.73 -2.14
C SER A 123 -23.07 -8.47 -1.80
N SER A 124 -22.84 -7.91 -0.61
CA SER A 124 -23.50 -6.68 -0.17
C SER A 124 -23.13 -5.47 -1.03
N LEU A 125 -21.88 -5.36 -1.49
CA LEU A 125 -21.47 -4.31 -2.43
C LEU A 125 -22.21 -4.45 -3.78
N ILE A 126 -22.31 -5.68 -4.30
CA ILE A 126 -23.05 -5.93 -5.55
C ILE A 126 -24.54 -5.59 -5.38
N ASN A 127 -25.16 -6.05 -4.29
CA ASN A 127 -26.57 -5.78 -3.96
C ASN A 127 -26.84 -4.28 -3.77
N ASN A 128 -25.83 -3.51 -3.35
CA ASN A 128 -25.89 -2.05 -3.24
C ASN A 128 -25.49 -1.31 -4.53
N SER A 129 -25.61 -1.97 -5.69
CA SER A 129 -25.41 -1.38 -7.01
C SER A 129 -24.01 -0.77 -7.23
N TRP A 130 -22.98 -1.34 -6.60
CA TRP A 130 -21.60 -0.99 -6.93
C TRP A 130 -21.22 -1.60 -8.28
N SER A 131 -20.61 -0.79 -9.16
CA SER A 131 -20.08 -1.29 -10.43
C SER A 131 -18.83 -2.14 -10.17
N ARG A 132 -18.75 -3.33 -10.78
CA ARG A 132 -17.63 -4.26 -10.58
C ARG A 132 -16.78 -4.39 -11.85
N ASN A 133 -15.51 -4.08 -11.76
CA ASN A 133 -14.50 -4.41 -12.76
C ASN A 133 -13.73 -5.65 -12.30
N LYS A 134 -14.02 -6.81 -12.90
CA LYS A 134 -13.39 -8.09 -12.54
C LYS A 134 -11.88 -8.09 -12.81
N THR A 135 -11.46 -7.57 -13.95
CA THR A 135 -10.05 -7.53 -14.37
C THR A 135 -9.18 -6.69 -13.44
N LYS A 136 -9.70 -5.55 -12.99
CA LYS A 136 -9.01 -4.67 -12.03
C LYS A 136 -9.33 -5.01 -10.57
N GLN A 137 -10.08 -6.09 -10.33
CA GLN A 137 -10.59 -6.49 -9.03
C GLN A 137 -11.09 -5.30 -8.21
N ARG A 138 -12.03 -4.53 -8.75
CA ARG A 138 -12.43 -3.24 -8.18
C ARG A 138 -13.93 -3.02 -8.24
N TYR A 139 -14.48 -2.55 -7.12
CA TYR A 139 -15.81 -1.98 -7.01
C TYR A 139 -15.72 -0.46 -7.08
N ARG A 140 -16.66 0.17 -7.79
CA ARG A 140 -16.73 1.64 -7.90
C ARG A 140 -18.14 2.15 -7.76
N LYS A 141 -18.26 3.32 -7.14
CA LYS A 141 -19.52 4.06 -7.02
C LYS A 141 -19.25 5.55 -7.23
N LYS A 142 -20.05 6.18 -8.09
CA LYS A 142 -19.98 7.61 -8.37
C LYS A 142 -21.14 8.31 -7.65
N ILE A 143 -20.85 9.40 -6.98
CA ILE A 143 -21.81 10.12 -6.14
C ILE A 143 -21.73 11.62 -6.44
N SER A 144 -22.89 12.27 -6.59
CA SER A 144 -22.99 13.68 -6.95
C SER A 144 -23.61 14.56 -5.86
N SER A 145 -24.04 14.00 -4.72
CA SER A 145 -24.64 14.77 -3.62
C SER A 145 -24.17 14.36 -2.21
N GLU A 146 -24.34 15.27 -1.24
CA GLU A 146 -24.09 15.00 0.18
C GLU A 146 -25.01 13.90 0.71
N PHE A 147 -26.29 13.94 0.34
CA PHE A 147 -27.28 12.93 0.74
C PHE A 147 -26.84 11.52 0.31
N GLN A 148 -26.44 11.37 -0.96
CA GLN A 148 -25.92 10.11 -1.47
C GLN A 148 -24.65 9.66 -0.74
N THR A 149 -23.78 10.59 -0.36
CA THR A 149 -22.58 10.28 0.45
C THR A 149 -22.96 9.76 1.83
N ARG A 150 -23.93 10.38 2.52
CA ARG A 150 -24.44 9.90 3.81
C ARG A 150 -25.03 8.49 3.68
N GLU A 151 -25.87 8.29 2.67
CA GLU A 151 -26.48 6.99 2.38
C GLU A 151 -25.45 5.90 2.07
N LEU A 152 -24.39 6.25 1.33
CA LEU A 152 -23.30 5.33 1.07
C LEU A 152 -22.66 4.84 2.37
N PHE A 153 -22.28 5.77 3.25
CA PHE A 153 -21.63 5.40 4.52
C PHE A 153 -22.57 4.70 5.49
N ASN A 154 -23.85 5.07 5.55
CA ASN A 154 -24.84 4.31 6.33
C ASN A 154 -24.85 2.84 5.90
N ARG A 155 -24.87 2.57 4.58
CA ARG A 155 -24.86 1.20 4.04
C ARG A 155 -23.54 0.49 4.32
N LEU A 156 -22.40 1.16 4.15
CA LEU A 156 -21.09 0.55 4.43
C LEU A 156 -20.93 0.20 5.91
N ILE A 157 -21.38 1.08 6.81
CA ILE A 157 -21.41 0.82 8.26
C ILE A 157 -22.30 -0.37 8.58
N ALA A 158 -23.52 -0.40 8.04
CA ALA A 158 -24.43 -1.53 8.23
C ALA A 158 -23.85 -2.85 7.69
N ILE A 159 -23.09 -2.83 6.59
CA ILE A 159 -22.38 -4.01 6.09
C ILE A 159 -21.38 -4.49 7.13
N ILE A 160 -20.57 -3.60 7.72
CA ILE A 160 -19.55 -3.99 8.71
C ILE A 160 -20.18 -4.50 10.01
N GLU A 161 -21.23 -3.85 10.50
CA GLU A 161 -21.90 -4.21 11.76
C GLU A 161 -22.62 -5.56 11.70
N ASN A 162 -23.12 -5.95 10.54
CA ASN A 162 -23.85 -7.21 10.35
C ASN A 162 -22.92 -8.40 10.03
N ILE A 163 -21.60 -8.23 10.06
CA ILE A 163 -20.69 -9.36 9.87
C ILE A 163 -20.72 -10.24 11.12
N ASN A 164 -21.12 -11.49 10.94
CA ASN A 164 -20.96 -12.50 11.96
C ASN A 164 -19.51 -13.01 11.98
N ILE A 165 -18.76 -12.61 13.00
CA ILE A 165 -17.36 -13.03 13.19
C ILE A 165 -17.26 -14.56 13.32
N ASN A 166 -18.27 -15.21 13.89
CA ASN A 166 -18.28 -16.68 14.06
C ASN A 166 -18.52 -17.44 12.76
N ASP A 167 -19.05 -16.79 11.72
CA ASP A 167 -19.20 -17.40 10.39
C ASP A 167 -17.92 -17.24 9.55
N CYS A 168 -16.97 -16.45 10.04
CA CYS A 168 -15.65 -16.32 9.46
C CYS A 168 -14.72 -17.28 10.21
N ASP A 169 -14.58 -18.50 9.69
CA ASP A 169 -13.58 -19.52 10.10
C ASP A 169 -12.12 -19.05 9.85
N PHE A 170 -11.79 -17.83 10.24
CA PHE A 170 -10.49 -17.26 10.08
C PHE A 170 -9.62 -17.63 11.28
N ASN A 171 -8.53 -18.35 11.01
CA ASN A 171 -7.52 -18.64 12.03
C ASN A 171 -6.37 -17.64 11.88
N PRO A 172 -6.29 -16.60 12.72
CA PRO A 172 -5.21 -15.60 12.61
C PRO A 172 -3.82 -16.15 12.86
N ASN A 173 -3.74 -17.23 13.62
CA ASN A 173 -2.47 -17.85 13.99
C ASN A 173 -1.82 -18.58 12.79
N SER A 174 -2.58 -18.85 11.73
CA SER A 174 -2.09 -19.54 10.53
C SER A 174 -2.50 -18.85 9.25
N LEU A 175 -1.75 -17.80 8.90
CA LEU A 175 -1.79 -17.16 7.59
C LEU A 175 -1.80 -18.19 6.45
N VAL A 176 -0.98 -19.25 6.53
CA VAL A 176 -0.83 -20.32 5.54
C VAL A 176 -2.16 -21.05 5.29
N ASP A 177 -2.89 -21.38 6.34
CA ASP A 177 -4.18 -22.08 6.20
C ASP A 177 -5.23 -21.19 5.52
N ASN A 178 -5.19 -19.88 5.79
CA ASN A 178 -6.08 -18.92 5.13
C ASN A 178 -5.75 -18.76 3.63
N ILE A 179 -4.48 -18.90 3.22
CA ILE A 179 -4.07 -18.94 1.81
C ILE A 179 -4.71 -20.13 1.10
N ILE A 180 -4.65 -21.30 1.74
CA ILE A 180 -5.17 -22.54 1.16
C ILE A 180 -6.68 -22.46 1.04
N LYS A 181 -7.35 -21.91 2.07
CA LYS A 181 -8.81 -21.81 2.11
C LYS A 181 -9.39 -20.76 1.15
N TYR A 182 -8.80 -19.57 1.10
CA TYR A 182 -9.36 -18.41 0.39
C TYR A 182 -8.58 -18.01 -0.88
N GLY A 183 -7.38 -18.55 -1.08
CA GLY A 183 -6.55 -18.27 -2.24
C GLY A 183 -6.88 -19.13 -3.46
N ASN A 184 -6.36 -18.71 -4.60
CA ASN A 184 -6.46 -19.44 -5.86
C ASN A 184 -5.17 -20.24 -6.12
N TYR A 185 -5.30 -21.53 -6.42
CA TYR A 185 -4.16 -22.39 -6.73
C TYR A 185 -3.62 -22.14 -8.16
N ARG A 186 -2.32 -21.88 -8.28
CA ARG A 186 -1.59 -21.65 -9.53
C ARG A 186 -0.85 -22.91 -9.94
N LYS A 187 -1.43 -23.64 -10.89
CA LYS A 187 -0.89 -24.90 -11.42
C LYS A 187 0.56 -24.80 -11.91
N LEU A 188 0.96 -23.69 -12.53
CA LEU A 188 2.31 -23.52 -13.10
C LEU A 188 3.41 -23.51 -12.02
N TYR A 189 3.12 -22.91 -10.87
CA TYR A 189 4.09 -22.74 -9.77
C TYR A 189 3.85 -23.72 -8.62
N ASP A 190 2.83 -24.58 -8.73
CA ASP A 190 2.41 -25.50 -7.68
C ASP A 190 2.24 -24.81 -6.31
N ASP A 191 1.53 -23.68 -6.31
CA ASP A 191 1.31 -22.89 -5.09
C ASP A 191 -0.04 -22.16 -5.08
N TYR A 192 -0.39 -21.56 -3.94
CA TYR A 192 -1.60 -20.73 -3.82
C TYR A 192 -1.26 -19.25 -4.04
N LYS A 193 -2.26 -18.42 -4.33
CA LYS A 193 -2.18 -16.96 -4.37
C LYS A 193 -3.51 -16.37 -3.88
N ALA A 194 -3.50 -15.56 -2.83
CA ALA A 194 -4.63 -14.74 -2.41
C ALA A 194 -4.20 -13.27 -2.35
N TRP A 195 -4.97 -12.33 -2.87
CA TRP A 195 -4.65 -10.90 -2.79
C TRP A 195 -4.93 -10.40 -1.37
N ILE A 196 -3.93 -9.88 -0.66
CA ILE A 196 -4.10 -9.23 0.65
C ILE A 196 -4.18 -7.72 0.46
N ASN A 197 -5.01 -7.08 1.29
CA ASN A 197 -5.07 -5.63 1.37
C ASN A 197 -3.89 -5.13 2.22
N PHE A 198 -2.94 -4.40 1.62
CA PHE A 198 -1.85 -3.78 2.37
C PHE A 198 -2.11 -2.28 2.54
N ARG A 199 -2.03 -1.80 3.77
CA ARG A 199 -2.16 -0.38 4.12
C ARG A 199 -0.83 0.31 3.93
N GLY A 200 -0.42 0.50 2.68
CA GLY A 200 0.85 1.09 2.34
C GLY A 200 0.78 2.61 2.22
N CYS A 201 1.70 3.30 2.91
CA CYS A 201 2.00 4.68 2.56
C CYS A 201 3.29 4.72 1.75
N TYR A 202 3.21 5.18 0.50
CA TYR A 202 4.41 5.37 -0.34
C TYR A 202 5.17 6.56 0.19
N PHE A 203 6.20 6.27 0.98
CA PHE A 203 6.98 7.23 1.74
C PHE A 203 8.42 7.38 1.24
N SER A 204 8.94 8.60 1.28
CA SER A 204 10.33 8.92 1.05
C SER A 204 10.77 10.02 2.02
N ILE A 205 11.78 9.73 2.85
CA ILE A 205 12.44 10.75 3.65
C ILE A 205 13.33 11.66 2.81
N THR A 206 13.85 11.15 1.69
CA THR A 206 14.87 11.84 0.87
C THR A 206 14.29 12.67 -0.27
N LEU A 207 13.03 12.45 -0.67
CA LEU A 207 12.45 13.11 -1.86
C LEU A 207 12.53 14.63 -1.78
N GLU A 208 12.11 15.24 -0.67
CA GLU A 208 12.17 16.70 -0.53
C GLU A 208 13.62 17.21 -0.49
N LYS A 209 14.51 16.47 0.17
CA LYS A 209 15.92 16.82 0.33
C LYS A 209 16.65 16.86 -1.01
N TYR A 210 16.30 15.97 -1.94
CA TYR A 210 16.94 15.85 -3.25
C TYR A 210 15.96 16.04 -4.41
N LEU A 211 14.91 16.84 -4.21
CA LEU A 211 13.81 16.98 -5.18
C LEU A 211 14.29 17.30 -6.61
N PRO A 212 15.25 18.22 -6.83
CA PRO A 212 15.73 18.52 -8.18
C PRO A 212 16.42 17.32 -8.85
N VAL A 213 17.16 16.51 -8.07
CA VAL A 213 17.82 15.30 -8.56
C VAL A 213 16.77 14.25 -8.95
N TYR A 214 15.76 14.05 -8.09
CA TYR A 214 14.68 13.10 -8.39
C TYR A 214 13.83 13.53 -9.59
N GLN A 215 13.61 14.83 -9.81
CA GLN A 215 12.90 15.32 -10.99
C GLN A 215 13.64 14.95 -12.29
N GLU A 216 14.95 15.16 -12.35
CA GLU A 216 15.78 14.73 -13.49
C GLU A 216 15.74 13.21 -13.67
N LEU A 217 15.87 12.45 -12.57
CA LEU A 217 15.78 10.99 -12.62
C LEU A 217 14.40 10.50 -13.08
N PHE A 218 13.30 11.13 -12.65
CA PHE A 218 11.96 10.77 -13.09
C PHE A 218 11.70 11.10 -14.55
N ASN A 219 12.35 12.14 -15.08
CA ASN A 219 12.28 12.46 -16.50
C ASN A 219 13.08 11.44 -17.33
N LYS A 220 14.26 11.03 -16.85
CA LYS A 220 15.12 10.06 -17.53
C LYS A 220 14.61 8.62 -17.44
N CYS A 221 14.20 8.20 -16.25
CA CYS A 221 13.60 6.90 -15.93
C CYS A 221 12.08 7.05 -15.92
N VAL A 222 11.46 6.89 -17.09
CA VAL A 222 9.99 7.04 -17.21
C VAL A 222 9.24 6.05 -16.32
N LYS A 223 9.77 4.82 -16.19
CA LYS A 223 9.28 3.75 -15.31
C LYS A 223 10.46 3.03 -14.67
N SER A 224 10.19 2.24 -13.63
CA SER A 224 11.15 1.28 -13.11
C SER A 224 11.40 0.17 -14.15
N VAL A 225 12.58 -0.46 -14.13
CA VAL A 225 12.94 -1.52 -15.10
C VAL A 225 11.97 -2.71 -15.05
N GLU A 226 11.38 -3.01 -13.90
CA GLU A 226 10.37 -4.10 -13.76
C GLU A 226 9.12 -3.84 -14.61
N TRP A 227 8.83 -2.58 -14.91
CA TRP A 227 7.66 -2.17 -15.69
C TRP A 227 8.06 -1.77 -17.12
N GLY A 228 9.19 -2.31 -17.59
CA GLY A 228 9.77 -2.04 -18.92
C GLY A 228 10.50 -0.69 -19.00
N GLY A 229 10.98 -0.17 -17.87
CA GLY A 229 11.79 1.05 -17.80
C GLY A 229 13.26 0.85 -18.16
N ASN A 230 14.04 1.93 -18.07
CA ASN A 230 15.46 1.96 -18.41
C ASN A 230 16.35 2.10 -17.16
N THR A 231 17.62 1.75 -17.31
CA THR A 231 18.67 2.04 -16.33
C THR A 231 19.37 3.36 -16.64
N VAL A 232 20.07 3.89 -15.63
CA VAL A 232 20.85 5.11 -15.68
C VAL A 232 22.19 4.86 -15.03
N HIS A 233 23.28 5.18 -15.73
CA HIS A 233 24.64 5.02 -15.21
C HIS A 233 24.91 6.01 -14.06
N GLY A 234 25.72 5.59 -13.08
CA GLY A 234 26.12 6.39 -11.92
C GLY A 234 26.73 7.73 -12.31
N ASP A 235 27.47 7.81 -13.42
CA ASP A 235 28.05 9.08 -13.91
C ASP A 235 26.99 10.13 -14.24
N TYR A 236 25.84 9.72 -14.76
CA TYR A 236 24.74 10.64 -15.03
C TYR A 236 24.14 11.16 -13.72
N ILE A 237 23.96 10.28 -12.74
CA ILE A 237 23.46 10.66 -11.40
C ILE A 237 24.46 11.62 -10.74
N LYS A 238 25.76 11.33 -10.81
CA LYS A 238 26.84 12.16 -10.30
C LYS A 238 26.81 13.55 -10.93
N LYS A 239 26.65 13.62 -12.26
CA LYS A 239 26.51 14.90 -12.97
C LYS A 239 25.30 15.71 -12.49
N ILE A 240 24.14 15.07 -12.30
CA ILE A 240 22.94 15.74 -11.78
C ILE A 240 23.18 16.24 -10.35
N CYS A 241 23.77 15.40 -9.48
CA CYS A 241 24.07 15.79 -8.10
C CYS A 241 24.98 17.02 -8.07
N MET A 242 26.06 17.01 -8.85
CA MET A 242 26.97 18.16 -8.98
C MET A 242 26.26 19.41 -9.48
N ASN A 243 25.39 19.30 -10.49
CA ASN A 243 24.63 20.43 -11.03
C ASN A 243 23.75 21.11 -9.97
N PHE A 244 23.24 20.36 -9.00
CA PHE A 244 22.40 20.88 -7.92
C PHE A 244 23.15 21.05 -6.58
N GLY A 245 24.48 20.90 -6.56
CA GLY A 245 25.30 21.10 -5.36
C GLY A 245 25.17 20.00 -4.30
N TYR A 246 24.76 18.79 -4.69
CA TYR A 246 24.67 17.63 -3.80
C TYR A 246 25.89 16.73 -3.94
N ASP A 247 26.30 16.16 -2.80
CA ASP A 247 27.31 15.10 -2.76
C ASP A 247 26.74 13.79 -3.32
N PHE A 248 27.42 13.22 -4.31
CA PHE A 248 26.95 12.04 -5.04
C PHE A 248 26.89 10.80 -4.14
N ASP A 249 27.94 10.53 -3.36
CA ASP A 249 28.02 9.31 -2.54
C ASP A 249 26.98 9.34 -1.40
N LYS A 250 26.75 10.53 -0.83
CA LYS A 250 25.69 10.76 0.16
C LYS A 250 24.30 10.64 -0.45
N PHE A 251 24.05 11.23 -1.62
CA PHE A 251 22.77 11.07 -2.32
C PHE A 251 22.50 9.60 -2.60
N LEU A 252 23.48 8.91 -3.17
CA LEU A 252 23.34 7.51 -3.59
C LEU A 252 23.02 6.62 -2.39
N THR A 253 23.76 6.78 -1.30
CA THR A 253 23.54 6.05 -0.04
C THR A 253 22.13 6.31 0.50
N ASP A 254 21.76 7.59 0.63
CA ASP A 254 20.45 8.00 1.14
C ASP A 254 19.30 7.43 0.27
N ALA A 255 19.43 7.55 -1.06
CA ALA A 255 18.40 7.16 -2.01
C ALA A 255 18.23 5.63 -2.11
N LEU A 256 19.31 4.86 -1.96
CA LEU A 256 19.29 3.40 -1.88
C LEU A 256 18.61 2.95 -0.58
N ASN A 257 18.95 3.57 0.56
CA ASN A 257 18.36 3.24 1.86
C ASN A 257 16.87 3.60 1.94
N ASP A 258 16.48 4.74 1.36
CA ASP A 258 15.07 5.18 1.27
C ASP A 258 14.28 4.42 0.19
N GLY A 259 14.93 3.51 -0.55
CA GLY A 259 14.27 2.69 -1.55
C GLY A 259 13.76 3.48 -2.76
N MET A 260 14.33 4.65 -3.03
CA MET A 260 13.94 5.50 -4.16
C MET A 260 14.63 5.08 -5.46
N ILE A 261 15.84 4.52 -5.34
CA ILE A 261 16.58 3.91 -6.44
C ILE A 261 17.13 2.56 -6.00
N ARG A 262 17.56 1.75 -6.95
CA ARG A 262 18.34 0.54 -6.70
C ARG A 262 19.42 0.35 -7.75
N GLU A 263 20.46 -0.39 -7.40
CA GLU A 263 21.47 -0.84 -8.35
C GLU A 263 20.95 -2.05 -9.14
N ILE A 264 21.20 -2.07 -10.45
CA ILE A 264 20.84 -3.17 -11.35
C ILE A 264 22.09 -3.97 -11.69
N ASN A 265 23.14 -3.29 -12.18
CA ASN A 265 24.40 -3.91 -12.58
C ASN A 265 25.50 -2.85 -12.76
N ASN A 266 26.72 -3.17 -12.31
CA ASN A 266 27.95 -2.42 -12.60
C ASN A 266 27.77 -0.89 -12.57
N GLY A 267 27.30 -0.33 -11.44
CA GLY A 267 27.14 1.12 -11.30
C GLY A 267 26.00 1.72 -12.14
N SER A 268 25.08 0.90 -12.66
CA SER A 268 23.83 1.34 -13.26
C SER A 268 22.67 1.17 -12.30
N TYR A 269 21.80 2.17 -12.25
CA TYR A 269 20.70 2.28 -11.30
C TYR A 269 19.36 2.41 -12.02
N SER A 270 18.28 2.09 -11.32
CA SER A 270 16.91 2.41 -11.75
C SER A 270 16.09 2.94 -10.58
N ILE A 271 15.06 3.74 -10.88
CA ILE A 271 14.05 4.06 -9.88
C ILE A 271 13.28 2.78 -9.51
N THR A 272 12.87 2.66 -8.26
CA THR A 272 12.07 1.51 -7.82
C THR A 272 10.60 1.68 -8.23
N GLY A 273 9.82 0.59 -8.20
CA GLY A 273 8.36 0.68 -8.35
C GLY A 273 7.72 1.61 -7.29
N HIS A 274 8.28 1.66 -6.09
CA HIS A 274 7.91 2.59 -5.02
C HIS A 274 8.10 4.05 -5.44
N ALA A 275 9.27 4.40 -5.96
CA ALA A 275 9.56 5.73 -6.47
C ALA A 275 8.67 6.08 -7.68
N ASN A 276 8.36 5.10 -8.54
CA ASN A 276 7.43 5.31 -9.64
C ASN A 276 6.00 5.60 -9.16
N SER A 277 5.51 4.92 -8.12
CA SER A 277 4.20 5.24 -7.51
C SER A 277 4.15 6.62 -6.87
N ILE A 278 5.25 7.05 -6.23
CA ILE A 278 5.43 8.42 -5.74
C ILE A 278 5.32 9.40 -6.91
N LYS A 279 6.13 9.20 -7.96
CA LYS A 279 6.14 10.01 -9.18
C LYS A 279 4.77 10.13 -9.83
N GLU A 280 4.08 9.01 -10.06
CA GLU A 280 2.74 8.99 -10.67
C GLU A 280 1.75 9.80 -9.83
N SER A 281 1.86 9.74 -8.51
CA SER A 281 0.95 10.48 -7.65
C SER A 281 1.19 11.99 -7.68
N ILE A 282 2.46 12.42 -7.80
CA ILE A 282 2.80 13.84 -8.05
C ILE A 282 2.22 14.28 -9.39
N ALA A 283 2.48 13.51 -10.45
CA ALA A 283 2.06 13.85 -11.80
C ALA A 283 0.53 13.97 -11.92
N ASN A 284 -0.20 13.07 -11.27
CA ASN A 284 -1.66 13.11 -11.25
C ASN A 284 -2.22 14.16 -10.27
N LYS A 285 -1.41 14.78 -9.41
CA LYS A 285 -1.86 15.69 -8.35
C LYS A 285 -2.84 15.02 -7.38
N TYR A 286 -2.64 13.74 -7.05
CA TYR A 286 -3.53 13.02 -6.12
C TYR A 286 -3.65 13.73 -4.75
N SER A 287 -2.68 14.58 -4.39
CA SER A 287 -2.72 15.51 -3.25
C SER A 287 -3.90 16.41 -3.18
N ASN A 288 -4.49 16.75 -4.31
CA ASN A 288 -5.51 17.78 -4.34
C ASN A 288 -6.91 17.19 -4.29
N TYR A 289 -7.04 15.87 -4.39
CA TYR A 289 -8.35 15.26 -4.59
C TYR A 289 -8.48 13.79 -4.16
N ARG A 290 -7.49 13.19 -3.47
CA ARG A 290 -7.60 11.80 -3.03
C ARG A 290 -7.58 11.67 -1.52
N ILE A 291 -8.50 10.86 -1.00
CA ILE A 291 -8.57 10.45 0.41
C ILE A 291 -8.49 8.93 0.48
N SER A 292 -7.70 8.40 1.42
CA SER A 292 -7.65 6.97 1.71
C SER A 292 -8.28 6.71 3.07
N LEU A 293 -9.27 5.83 3.10
CA LEU A 293 -10.01 5.46 4.29
C LEU A 293 -10.04 3.96 4.47
N ILE A 294 -10.20 3.52 5.72
CA ILE A 294 -10.51 2.14 6.05
C ILE A 294 -11.63 2.16 7.07
N LEU A 295 -12.75 1.54 6.72
CA LEU A 295 -13.80 1.24 7.68
C LEU A 295 -13.55 -0.20 8.16
N LYS A 296 -13.44 -0.42 9.47
CA LYS A 296 -13.23 -1.78 10.02
C LYS A 296 -14.10 -2.05 11.24
N LEU A 297 -14.37 -3.32 11.53
CA LEU A 297 -14.97 -3.75 12.79
C LEU A 297 -13.89 -3.99 13.84
N PHE A 298 -13.95 -3.32 14.98
CA PHE A 298 -13.06 -3.54 16.10
C PHE A 298 -13.86 -3.66 17.40
N CYS A 299 -13.68 -4.78 18.12
CA CYS A 299 -14.44 -5.09 19.34
C CYS A 299 -15.97 -4.89 19.18
N GLY A 300 -16.53 -5.29 18.03
CA GLY A 300 -17.97 -5.18 17.74
C GLY A 300 -18.44 -3.76 17.38
N LYS A 301 -17.53 -2.80 17.15
CA LYS A 301 -17.86 -1.44 16.76
C LYS A 301 -17.17 -1.04 15.45
N PRO A 302 -17.85 -0.33 14.54
CA PRO A 302 -17.20 0.26 13.38
C PRO A 302 -16.23 1.35 13.81
N ILE A 303 -15.00 1.28 13.31
CA ILE A 303 -14.03 2.35 13.44
C ILE A 303 -13.54 2.81 12.08
N LEU A 304 -13.21 4.09 11.98
CA LEU A 304 -12.74 4.73 10.76
C LEU A 304 -11.27 5.08 10.91
N LEU A 305 -10.43 4.52 10.03
CA LEU A 305 -9.05 4.94 9.84
C LEU A 305 -8.96 5.86 8.64
N ILE A 306 -8.19 6.93 8.76
CA ILE A 306 -8.00 7.94 7.73
C ILE A 306 -6.50 8.05 7.47
N GLY A 307 -6.09 7.81 6.23
CA GLY A 307 -4.69 7.93 5.83
C GLY A 307 -4.30 9.40 5.79
N GLN A 308 -3.32 9.79 6.59
CA GLN A 308 -2.66 11.08 6.45
C GLN A 308 -1.72 11.05 5.26
N ASN A 309 -1.29 12.22 4.82
CA ASN A 309 -0.58 12.36 3.58
C ASN A 309 0.29 13.63 3.65
N SER A 310 1.61 13.49 3.90
CA SER A 310 2.44 14.59 4.46
C SER A 310 2.62 15.81 3.56
N LEU A 311 2.69 15.63 2.25
CA LEU A 311 2.76 16.76 1.31
C LEU A 311 1.37 17.17 0.79
N TYR A 312 0.38 16.31 1.02
CA TYR A 312 -0.95 16.33 0.42
C TYR A 312 -1.97 17.02 1.33
N ASP A 313 -1.80 16.93 2.64
CA ASP A 313 -2.81 17.34 3.59
C ASP A 313 -2.62 18.77 4.11
N LYS A 314 -1.79 19.64 3.55
CA LYS A 314 -1.76 21.03 4.10
C LYS A 314 -3.14 21.69 4.09
N LEU A 315 -3.97 21.36 3.11
CA LEU A 315 -5.35 21.85 3.01
C LEU A 315 -6.29 21.18 4.02
N VAL A 316 -6.18 19.87 4.23
CA VAL A 316 -7.18 19.08 4.99
C VAL A 316 -6.65 18.39 6.24
N SER A 317 -5.35 18.49 6.54
CA SER A 317 -4.68 17.82 7.67
C SER A 317 -5.29 18.20 8.99
N LYS A 318 -5.62 19.49 9.15
CA LYS A 318 -6.34 20.00 10.32
C LYS A 318 -7.66 19.25 10.47
N GLU A 319 -8.42 19.11 9.38
CA GLU A 319 -9.69 18.40 9.42
C GLU A 319 -9.51 16.89 9.61
N ILE A 320 -8.47 16.25 9.04
CA ILE A 320 -8.17 14.83 9.24
C ILE A 320 -7.82 14.55 10.71
N VAL A 321 -6.89 15.32 11.29
CA VAL A 321 -6.38 15.15 12.66
C VAL A 321 -7.41 15.54 13.72
N LYS A 322 -8.30 16.49 13.42
CA LYS A 322 -9.35 16.91 14.33
C LYS A 322 -10.16 15.71 14.82
N ASP A 323 -10.29 15.57 16.13
CA ASP A 323 -11.02 14.46 16.76
C ASP A 323 -10.50 13.06 16.37
N SER A 324 -9.22 12.95 16.02
CA SER A 324 -8.58 11.70 15.63
C SER A 324 -7.31 11.44 16.44
N LYS A 325 -6.98 10.17 16.66
CA LYS A 325 -5.76 9.71 17.33
C LYS A 325 -4.77 9.14 16.30
N PRO A 326 -3.48 9.52 16.33
CA PRO A 326 -2.46 8.89 15.50
C PRO A 326 -2.31 7.38 15.74
N ILE A 327 -2.12 6.65 14.65
CA ILE A 327 -1.72 5.24 14.59
C ILE A 327 -0.38 5.16 13.83
N SER A 328 0.21 3.97 13.73
CA SER A 328 1.34 3.65 12.86
C SER A 328 1.08 4.02 11.39
N ASN A 329 2.17 4.17 10.62
CA ASN A 329 2.14 4.41 9.17
C ASN A 329 1.30 5.59 8.72
N TYR A 330 1.30 6.67 9.49
CA TYR A 330 0.59 7.89 9.11
C TYR A 330 -0.92 7.67 8.91
N TRP A 331 -1.50 6.70 9.61
CA TRP A 331 -2.95 6.58 9.75
C TRP A 331 -3.40 7.29 11.02
N VAL A 332 -4.62 7.83 11.01
CA VAL A 332 -5.30 8.28 12.23
C VAL A 332 -6.61 7.54 12.39
N GLU A 333 -6.94 7.19 13.63
CA GLU A 333 -8.24 6.68 14.01
C GLU A 333 -9.16 7.86 14.34
N TYR A 334 -10.32 7.94 13.71
CA TYR A 334 -11.31 8.92 14.10
C TYR A 334 -11.99 8.50 15.42
N THR A 335 -11.86 9.34 16.44
CA THR A 335 -12.36 9.12 17.81
C THR A 335 -13.43 10.13 18.24
N GLY A 336 -13.91 10.96 17.30
CA GLY A 336 -14.86 12.02 17.58
C GLY A 336 -16.29 11.53 17.84
N ASN A 337 -17.08 12.38 18.48
CA ASN A 337 -18.48 12.08 18.83
C ASN A 337 -19.45 12.20 17.63
N SER A 338 -19.04 12.86 16.55
CA SER A 338 -19.87 13.00 15.35
C SER A 338 -19.91 11.69 14.54
N LEU A 339 -20.96 11.49 13.75
CA LEU A 339 -21.09 10.30 12.92
C LEU A 339 -19.97 10.25 11.85
N ILE A 340 -19.45 9.05 11.58
CA ILE A 340 -18.41 8.80 10.55
C ILE A 340 -18.71 9.50 9.22
N LYS A 341 -19.97 9.46 8.76
CA LYS A 341 -20.39 10.12 7.51
C LYS A 341 -20.20 11.64 7.52
N GLU A 342 -20.42 12.30 8.65
CA GLU A 342 -20.22 13.76 8.77
C GLU A 342 -18.73 14.09 8.79
N LYS A 343 -17.91 13.26 9.45
CA LYS A 343 -16.44 13.38 9.37
C LYS A 343 -15.94 13.31 7.93
N ILE A 344 -16.43 12.36 7.13
CA ILE A 344 -16.03 12.23 5.72
C ILE A 344 -16.49 13.43 4.90
N LEU A 345 -17.74 13.89 5.08
CA LEU A 345 -18.23 15.08 4.39
C LEU A 345 -17.40 16.33 4.73
N SER A 346 -17.01 16.50 5.99
CA SER A 346 -16.17 17.61 6.43
C SER A 346 -14.81 17.61 5.73
N ILE A 347 -14.17 16.44 5.63
CA ILE A 347 -12.90 16.29 4.90
C ILE A 347 -13.10 16.63 3.41
N ILE A 348 -14.14 16.09 2.76
CA ILE A 348 -14.44 16.37 1.34
C ILE A 348 -14.61 17.89 1.11
N LYS A 349 -15.38 18.57 1.97
CA LYS A 349 -15.59 20.02 1.88
C LYS A 349 -14.30 20.81 2.12
N SER A 350 -13.40 20.31 2.97
CA SER A 350 -12.11 20.95 3.26
C SER A 350 -11.15 20.94 2.06
N PHE A 351 -11.37 20.07 1.07
CA PHE A 351 -10.70 20.16 -0.24
C PHE A 351 -11.25 21.29 -1.14
N GLY A 352 -12.28 22.02 -0.70
CA GLY A 352 -13.01 22.98 -1.52
C GLY A 352 -13.98 22.34 -2.50
N TYR A 353 -14.27 21.04 -2.34
CA TYR A 353 -15.27 20.36 -3.17
C TYR A 353 -16.68 20.69 -2.71
N HIS A 354 -17.50 21.21 -3.63
CA HIS A 354 -18.91 21.49 -3.40
C HIS A 354 -19.74 20.52 -4.24
N PHE A 355 -20.59 19.74 -3.57
CA PHE A 355 -21.58 18.92 -4.28
C PHE A 355 -22.55 19.84 -5.03
N LYS A 356 -22.99 19.40 -6.21
CA LYS A 356 -24.07 20.10 -6.92
C LYS A 356 -25.33 19.96 -6.08
N GLU A 357 -26.07 21.05 -5.91
CA GLU A 357 -27.44 20.97 -5.41
C GLU A 357 -28.24 20.14 -6.43
N VAL A 358 -28.76 19.00 -5.98
CA VAL A 358 -29.59 18.09 -6.79
C VAL A 358 -31.03 18.26 -6.38
#